data_AF-A0A1L7XLB9-F1
#
_entry.id   AF-A0A1L7XLB9-F1
#
_cell.length_a   1.000
_cell.length_b   1.000
_cell.length_c   1.000
_cell.angle_alpha   90.00
_cell.angle_beta   90.00
_cell.angle_gamma   90.00
#
_symmetry.space_group_name_H-M   'P 1'
#
loop_
_entity.id
_entity.type
_entity.pdbx_description
1 polymer ?
#
loop_
_entity_poly.entity_id
_entity_poly.type
_entity_poly.pdbx_seq_one_letter_code
_entity_poly.pdbx_strand_id
1 'polypeptide(L)'
;MSSPLLARDLVSYGTSSTIPSDKWILEATNWFAIGMNLIQRYVSEVATGPPGQLGKYTANAAANETGVQWHCQNFIMRDNAYTSFSVLAMSLILGFGGLVICSSLYLETIVGWIRKRSKSKRGLYRRMYWRLNSALQLQRMAFEEAGLGTWERCDEDIPVTSTDGEKMQVASEWDEWHPSIRGGQPVPSPEHHDEEKKSRIETAYSLSETPTIASPTESKLQASIVETEIGPEQIQRQDRTEHP
;
A
#
# COMPACT_ATOMS: atom_id res chain seq x y z
N MET A 1 10.50 -6.81 -46.05
CA MET A 1 9.16 -6.36 -46.45
C MET A 1 8.29 -7.60 -46.58
N SER A 2 7.28 -7.75 -45.74
CA SER A 2 6.37 -8.89 -45.77
C SER A 2 5.58 -8.89 -47.08
N SER A 3 5.33 -10.07 -47.65
CA SER A 3 4.48 -10.23 -48.84
C SER A 3 3.07 -9.66 -48.56
N PRO A 4 2.46 -8.92 -49.50
CA PRO A 4 1.09 -8.40 -49.33
C PRO A 4 0.03 -9.53 -49.31
N LEU A 5 0.42 -10.72 -49.77
CA LEU A 5 -0.37 -11.96 -49.69
C LEU A 5 0.45 -13.01 -48.94
N LEU A 6 -0.10 -13.55 -47.86
CA LEU A 6 0.49 -14.67 -47.11
C LEU A 6 0.39 -15.99 -47.88
N ALA A 7 -0.60 -16.12 -48.76
CA ALA A 7 -0.74 -17.28 -49.65
C ALA A 7 0.45 -17.44 -50.62
N ARG A 8 1.22 -16.37 -50.88
CA ARG A 8 2.40 -16.46 -51.74
C ARG A 8 3.50 -17.33 -51.15
N ASP A 9 3.60 -17.42 -49.83
CA ASP A 9 4.61 -18.24 -49.16
C ASP A 9 4.31 -19.74 -49.29
N LEU A 10 3.10 -20.12 -49.71
CA LEU A 10 2.70 -21.51 -50.00
C LEU A 10 3.06 -21.96 -51.42
N VAL A 11 3.54 -21.03 -52.27
CA VAL A 11 3.96 -21.32 -53.64
C VAL A 11 5.47 -21.51 -53.66
N SER A 12 5.92 -22.70 -54.05
CA SER A 12 7.33 -23.03 -54.22
C SER A 12 7.54 -23.71 -55.57
N TYR A 13 8.55 -23.27 -56.33
CA TYR A 13 8.89 -23.79 -57.66
C TYR A 13 7.70 -23.88 -58.63
N GLY A 14 6.77 -22.90 -58.60
CA GLY A 14 5.60 -22.87 -59.48
C GLY A 14 4.47 -23.84 -59.09
N THR A 15 4.60 -24.54 -57.95
CA THR A 15 3.56 -25.41 -57.39
C THR A 15 3.00 -24.79 -56.11
N SER A 16 1.68 -24.83 -55.94
CA SER A 16 1.01 -24.40 -54.71
C SER A 16 0.69 -25.60 -53.83
N SER A 17 1.04 -25.53 -52.55
CA SER A 17 0.54 -26.49 -51.56
C SER A 17 -0.97 -26.27 -51.32
N THR A 18 -1.67 -27.30 -50.85
CA THR A 18 -3.08 -27.21 -50.46
C THR A 18 -3.30 -26.09 -49.46
N ILE A 19 -4.27 -25.21 -49.72
CA ILE A 19 -4.56 -24.03 -48.90
C ILE A 19 -5.45 -24.47 -47.72
N PRO A 20 -5.02 -24.27 -46.46
CA PRO A 20 -5.87 -24.52 -45.29
C PRO A 20 -7.13 -23.64 -45.29
N SER A 21 -8.23 -24.16 -44.74
CA SER A 21 -9.54 -23.47 -44.68
C SER A 21 -9.47 -22.10 -44.02
N ASP A 22 -8.58 -21.92 -43.05
CA ASP A 22 -8.52 -20.71 -42.22
C ASP A 22 -7.62 -19.61 -42.82
N LYS A 23 -7.01 -19.88 -43.98
CA LYS A 23 -6.09 -18.93 -44.63
C LYS A 23 -6.75 -17.62 -45.03
N TRP A 24 -8.03 -17.63 -45.39
CA TRP A 24 -8.74 -16.39 -45.74
C TRP A 24 -8.85 -15.43 -44.55
N ILE A 25 -9.00 -15.95 -43.33
CA ILE A 25 -9.11 -15.16 -42.09
C ILE A 25 -7.78 -14.48 -41.81
N LEU A 26 -6.69 -15.24 -41.94
CA LEU A 26 -5.35 -14.75 -41.73
C LEU A 26 -4.99 -13.68 -42.76
N GLU A 27 -5.37 -13.89 -44.03
CA GLU A 27 -5.17 -12.93 -45.11
C GLU A 27 -5.96 -11.63 -44.89
N ALA A 28 -7.24 -11.72 -44.52
CA ALA A 28 -8.07 -10.56 -44.21
C ALA A 28 -7.50 -9.75 -43.03
N THR A 29 -6.99 -10.45 -42.00
CA THR A 29 -6.35 -9.82 -40.84
C THR A 29 -5.05 -9.12 -41.24
N ASN A 30 -4.25 -9.74 -42.12
CA ASN A 30 -3.03 -9.15 -42.66
C ASN A 30 -3.32 -7.89 -43.48
N TRP A 31 -4.32 -7.93 -44.36
CA TRP A 31 -4.74 -6.74 -45.13
C TRP A 31 -5.23 -5.61 -44.23
N PHE A 32 -5.99 -5.94 -43.19
CA PHE A 32 -6.43 -4.95 -42.21
C PHE A 32 -5.25 -4.33 -41.46
N ALA A 33 -4.29 -5.14 -41.01
CA ALA A 33 -3.08 -4.67 -40.34
C ALA A 33 -2.22 -3.78 -41.26
N ILE A 34 -2.05 -4.17 -42.53
CA ILE A 34 -1.37 -3.36 -43.54
C ILE A 34 -2.11 -2.04 -43.75
N GLY A 35 -3.44 -2.08 -43.91
CA GLY A 35 -4.28 -0.89 -44.06
C GLY A 35 -4.15 0.07 -42.88
N MET A 36 -4.19 -0.45 -41.65
CA MET A 36 -4.01 0.35 -40.44
C MET A 36 -2.62 0.98 -40.36
N ASN A 37 -1.58 0.22 -40.69
CA ASN A 37 -0.21 0.74 -40.74
C ASN A 37 -0.07 1.85 -41.80
N LEU A 38 -0.65 1.66 -42.99
CA LEU A 38 -0.65 2.68 -44.04
C LEU A 38 -1.37 3.96 -43.61
N ILE A 39 -2.51 3.84 -42.92
CA ILE A 39 -3.23 5.00 -42.38
C ILE A 39 -2.37 5.71 -41.30
N GLN A 40 -1.81 4.97 -40.35
CA GLN A 40 -0.94 5.53 -39.31
C GLN A 40 0.27 6.25 -39.92
N ARG A 41 0.89 5.63 -40.93
CA ARG A 41 2.00 6.21 -41.66
C ARG A 41 1.59 7.47 -42.42
N TYR A 42 0.46 7.44 -43.13
CA TYR A 42 -0.04 8.60 -43.87
C TYR A 42 -0.28 9.80 -42.93
N VAL A 43 -0.92 9.57 -41.80
CA VAL A 43 -1.13 10.61 -40.78
C VAL A 43 0.22 11.16 -40.28
N SER A 44 1.20 10.28 -40.04
CA SER A 44 2.54 10.71 -39.62
C SER A 44 3.30 11.51 -40.70
N GLU A 45 3.16 11.14 -41.97
CA GLU A 45 3.81 11.81 -43.10
C GLU A 45 3.18 13.19 -43.37
N VAL A 46 1.89 13.38 -43.10
CA VAL A 46 1.25 14.71 -43.14
C VAL A 46 1.87 15.66 -42.11
N ALA A 47 2.20 15.15 -40.92
CA ALA A 47 2.76 15.98 -39.84
C ALA A 47 4.28 16.20 -39.97
N THR A 48 5.03 15.19 -40.43
CA THR A 48 6.50 15.19 -40.46
C THR A 48 7.10 15.41 -41.85
N GLY A 49 6.30 15.28 -42.91
CA GLY A 49 6.74 15.27 -44.30
C GLY A 49 7.19 13.88 -44.78
N PRO A 50 7.48 13.72 -46.09
CA PRO A 50 7.93 12.45 -46.65
C PRO A 50 9.29 12.03 -46.07
N PRO A 51 9.49 10.73 -45.75
CA PRO A 51 10.75 10.25 -45.21
C PRO A 51 11.89 10.35 -46.25
N GLY A 52 13.11 10.61 -45.76
CA GLY A 52 14.34 10.59 -46.57
C GLY A 52 14.77 11.96 -47.10
N GLN A 53 15.61 11.96 -48.13
CA GLN A 53 16.27 13.18 -48.64
C GLN A 53 15.31 14.17 -49.30
N LEU A 54 14.07 13.75 -49.57
CA LEU A 54 12.99 14.58 -50.11
C LEU A 54 12.28 15.42 -49.04
N GLY A 55 12.33 15.01 -47.76
CA GLY A 55 11.70 15.75 -46.66
C GLY A 55 12.25 17.16 -46.47
N LYS A 56 13.48 17.43 -46.91
CA LYS A 56 14.07 18.78 -46.90
C LYS A 56 13.35 19.79 -47.81
N TYR A 57 12.64 19.31 -48.83
CA TYR A 57 11.89 20.17 -49.77
C TYR A 57 10.45 20.44 -49.31
N THR A 58 9.96 19.68 -48.33
CA THR A 58 8.62 19.87 -47.74
C THR A 58 8.68 20.46 -46.33
N ALA A 59 9.89 20.70 -45.81
CA ALA A 59 10.09 21.40 -44.55
C ALA A 59 9.46 22.80 -44.66
N ASN A 60 8.50 23.10 -43.77
CA ASN A 60 7.71 24.34 -43.71
C ASN A 60 6.51 24.45 -44.67
N ALA A 61 6.00 23.35 -45.24
CA ALA A 61 4.73 23.39 -45.98
C ALA A 61 3.57 24.01 -45.18
N ALA A 62 3.58 23.82 -43.84
CA ALA A 62 2.61 24.39 -42.91
C ALA A 62 2.62 25.94 -42.82
N ALA A 63 3.66 26.63 -43.30
CA ALA A 63 3.72 28.09 -43.28
C ALA A 63 2.86 28.74 -44.38
N ASN A 64 2.58 28.01 -45.46
CA ASN A 64 1.84 28.51 -46.61
C ASN A 64 0.36 28.08 -46.62
N GLU A 65 0.01 27.04 -45.85
CA GLU A 65 -1.33 26.45 -45.82
C GLU A 65 -1.93 26.45 -44.41
N THR A 66 -2.99 27.24 -44.21
CA THR A 66 -3.67 27.39 -42.91
C THR A 66 -4.28 26.09 -42.39
N GLY A 67 -4.73 25.19 -43.27
CA GLY A 67 -5.26 23.87 -42.90
C GLY A 67 -4.20 22.96 -42.29
N VAL A 68 -3.02 22.90 -42.89
CA VAL A 68 -1.90 22.08 -42.38
C VAL A 68 -1.38 22.65 -41.06
N GLN A 69 -1.36 23.97 -40.91
CA GLN A 69 -1.00 24.63 -39.65
C GLN A 69 -1.93 24.24 -38.50
N TRP A 70 -3.24 24.17 -38.74
CA TRP A 70 -4.21 23.71 -37.75
C TRP A 70 -3.92 22.27 -37.32
N HIS A 71 -3.65 21.37 -38.28
CA HIS A 71 -3.29 19.99 -37.98
C HIS A 71 -1.99 19.88 -37.16
N CYS A 72 -0.95 20.65 -37.47
CA CYS A 72 0.30 20.67 -36.70
C CYS A 72 0.11 21.14 -35.24
N GLN A 73 -0.81 22.07 -34.99
CA GLN A 73 -1.06 22.57 -33.62
C GLN A 73 -1.88 21.61 -32.76
N ASN A 74 -2.73 20.79 -33.40
CA ASN A 74 -3.67 19.92 -32.69
C ASN A 74 -3.20 18.45 -32.62
N PHE A 75 -2.29 18.02 -33.49
CA PHE A 75 -1.75 16.66 -33.44
C PHE A 75 -0.44 16.58 -32.65
N ILE A 76 -0.50 15.88 -31.52
CA ILE A 76 0.68 15.50 -30.74
C ILE A 76 1.10 14.10 -31.19
N MET A 77 2.30 13.96 -31.74
CA MET A 77 2.89 12.68 -32.12
C MET A 77 4.10 12.38 -31.24
N ARG A 78 4.28 11.09 -30.94
CA ARG A 78 5.44 10.62 -30.17
C ARG A 78 6.60 10.38 -31.14
N ASP A 79 7.67 11.14 -30.99
CA ASP A 79 8.96 10.81 -31.61
C ASP A 79 9.72 9.84 -30.70
N ASN A 80 10.41 8.86 -31.29
CA ASN A 80 11.30 7.94 -30.57
C ASN A 80 12.71 8.51 -30.38
N ALA A 81 13.05 9.60 -31.10
CA ALA A 81 14.35 10.27 -30.93
C ALA A 81 14.41 11.14 -29.66
N TYR A 82 13.28 11.58 -29.12
CA TYR A 82 13.20 12.47 -27.97
C TYR A 82 12.13 12.03 -26.97
N THR A 83 12.54 11.76 -25.73
CA THR A 83 11.61 11.45 -24.63
C THR A 83 11.28 12.72 -23.85
N SER A 84 10.08 13.25 -24.02
CA SER A 84 9.57 14.36 -23.20
C SER A 84 9.07 13.83 -21.86
N PHE A 85 9.90 13.94 -20.81
CA PHE A 85 9.47 13.65 -19.44
C PHE A 85 8.76 14.88 -18.84
N SER A 86 7.56 14.68 -18.28
CA SER A 86 6.88 15.74 -17.55
C SER A 86 7.63 16.05 -16.26
N VAL A 87 8.43 17.12 -16.28
CA VAL A 87 9.20 17.60 -15.13
C VAL A 87 8.28 17.93 -13.95
N LEU A 88 7.07 18.42 -14.23
CA LEU A 88 6.06 18.72 -13.22
C LEU A 88 5.56 17.45 -12.51
N ALA A 89 5.30 16.37 -13.26
CA ALA A 89 4.88 15.11 -12.64
C ALA A 89 6.00 14.52 -11.78
N MET A 90 7.23 14.56 -12.28
CA MET A 90 8.40 14.06 -11.54
C MET A 90 8.66 14.87 -10.27
N SER A 91 8.57 16.20 -10.35
CA SER A 91 8.78 17.06 -9.18
C SER A 91 7.68 16.90 -8.14
N LEU A 92 6.42 16.69 -8.55
CA LEU A 92 5.33 16.40 -7.62
C LEU A 92 5.55 15.07 -6.89
N ILE A 93 5.85 13.99 -7.61
CA ILE A 93 6.01 12.68 -6.99
C ILE A 93 7.22 12.67 -6.05
N LEU A 94 8.36 13.21 -6.48
CA LEU A 94 9.56 13.29 -5.65
C LEU A 94 9.39 14.26 -4.48
N GLY A 95 8.74 15.40 -4.71
CA GLY A 95 8.49 16.41 -3.69
C GLY A 95 7.51 15.93 -2.62
N PHE A 96 6.34 15.44 -3.02
CA PHE A 96 5.35 14.89 -2.08
C PHE A 96 5.87 13.63 -1.39
N GLY A 97 6.50 12.71 -2.12
CA GLY A 97 7.11 11.52 -1.55
C GLY A 97 8.20 11.85 -0.52
N GLY A 98 9.09 12.78 -0.87
CA GLY A 98 10.12 13.28 0.03
C GLY A 98 9.54 13.97 1.27
N LEU A 99 8.50 14.78 1.12
CA LEU A 99 7.82 15.44 2.22
C LEU A 99 7.20 14.43 3.19
N VAL A 100 6.54 13.39 2.68
CA VAL A 100 5.98 12.31 3.51
C VAL A 100 7.08 11.60 4.30
N ILE A 101 8.18 11.19 3.66
CA ILE A 101 9.31 10.53 4.32
C ILE A 101 9.92 11.44 5.40
N CYS A 102 10.21 12.71 5.05
CA CYS A 102 10.70 13.71 6.00
C CYS A 102 9.75 13.86 7.18
N SER A 103 8.44 14.00 6.92
CA SER A 103 7.46 14.13 8.00
C SER A 103 7.46 12.93 8.93
N SER A 104 7.60 11.71 8.41
CA SER A 104 7.69 10.49 9.23
C SER A 104 8.90 10.51 10.15
N LEU A 105 10.06 10.93 9.65
CA LEU A 105 11.30 11.00 10.44
C LEU A 105 11.24 12.11 11.49
N TYR A 106 10.67 13.27 11.14
CA TYR A 106 10.56 14.39 12.07
C TYR A 106 9.38 14.26 13.02
N LEU A 107 8.42 13.34 12.80
CA LEU A 107 7.22 13.22 13.62
C LEU A 107 7.57 13.00 15.10
N GLU A 108 8.51 12.11 15.40
CA GLU A 108 8.93 11.84 16.79
C GLU A 108 9.58 13.08 17.43
N THR A 109 10.43 13.78 16.69
CA THR A 109 11.09 15.01 17.16
C THR A 109 10.08 16.13 17.38
N ILE A 110 9.19 16.36 16.42
CA ILE A 110 8.16 17.41 16.46
C ILE A 110 7.17 17.13 17.60
N VAL A 111 6.69 15.88 17.73
CA VAL A 111 5.81 15.47 18.82
C VAL A 111 6.51 15.61 20.17
N GLY A 112 7.80 15.25 20.26
CA GLY A 112 8.63 15.47 21.45
C GLY A 112 8.73 16.95 21.84
N TRP A 113 8.99 17.83 20.87
CA TRP A 113 9.09 19.27 21.07
C TRP A 113 7.76 19.93 21.46
N ILE A 114 6.68 19.65 20.72
CA ILE A 114 5.34 20.20 20.98
C ILE A 114 4.87 19.77 22.38
N ARG A 115 5.10 18.51 22.76
CA ARG A 115 4.72 18.00 24.08
C ARG A 115 5.63 18.48 25.20
N LYS A 116 6.91 18.78 24.95
CA LYS A 116 7.78 19.44 25.96
C LYS A 116 7.35 20.89 26.23
N ARG A 117 6.85 21.58 25.21
CA ARG A 117 6.30 22.94 25.33
C ARG A 117 4.92 22.97 25.98
N SER A 118 4.09 21.96 25.71
CA SER A 118 2.80 21.80 26.36
C SER A 118 2.98 21.14 27.73
N LYS A 119 2.89 21.90 28.83
CA LYS A 119 2.91 21.38 30.23
C LYS A 119 1.68 20.51 30.57
N SER A 120 1.13 19.78 29.62
CA SER A 120 -0.07 18.98 29.77
C SER A 120 0.26 17.65 30.46
N LYS A 121 -0.20 17.51 31.71
CA LYS A 121 -0.03 16.28 32.52
C LYS A 121 -0.62 15.03 31.84
N ARG A 122 -1.65 15.20 30.99
CA ARG A 122 -2.26 14.10 30.21
C ARG A 122 -1.30 13.47 29.20
N GLY A 123 -0.38 14.26 28.66
CA GLY A 123 0.62 13.78 27.70
C GLY A 123 1.70 12.89 28.34
N LEU A 124 2.00 13.12 29.62
CA LEU A 124 3.03 12.37 30.35
C LEU A 124 2.59 10.92 30.61
N TYR A 125 1.36 10.72 31.07
CA TYR A 125 0.80 9.38 31.32
C TYR A 125 0.74 8.54 30.04
N ARG A 126 0.23 9.13 28.94
CA ARG A 126 0.18 8.45 27.64
C ARG A 126 1.57 8.14 27.09
N ARG A 127 2.57 8.99 27.37
CA ARG A 127 3.96 8.71 26.99
C ARG A 127 4.52 7.54 27.77
N MET A 128 4.34 7.50 29.10
CA MET A 128 4.77 6.36 29.92
C MET A 128 4.13 5.06 29.46
N TYR A 129 2.83 5.07 29.14
CA TYR A 129 2.15 3.91 28.59
C TYR A 129 2.75 3.44 27.25
N TRP A 130 3.03 4.38 26.34
CA TRP A 130 3.70 4.06 25.07
C TRP A 130 5.11 3.49 25.27
N ARG A 131 5.87 4.01 26.25
CA ARG A 131 7.19 3.49 26.59
C ARG A 131 7.11 2.08 27.17
N LEU A 132 6.18 1.86 28.10
CA LEU A 132 5.98 0.57 28.75
C LEU A 132 5.56 -0.52 27.76
N ASN A 133 4.86 -0.14 26.69
CA ASN A 133 4.43 -1.03 25.61
C ASN A 133 5.51 -1.25 24.53
N SER A 134 6.71 -0.68 24.68
CA SER A 134 7.82 -0.99 23.77
C SER A 134 8.34 -2.41 24.01
N ALA A 135 8.77 -3.10 22.95
CA ALA A 135 9.18 -4.49 23.04
C ALA A 135 10.33 -4.72 24.05
N LEU A 136 11.28 -3.80 24.12
CA LEU A 136 12.41 -3.87 25.06
C LEU A 136 11.95 -3.68 26.51
N GLN A 137 10.96 -2.82 26.78
CA GLN A 137 10.41 -2.63 28.12
C GLN A 137 9.53 -3.81 28.56
N LEU A 138 8.77 -4.41 27.65
CA LEU A 138 8.04 -5.65 27.91
C LEU A 138 8.99 -6.81 28.26
N GLN A 139 10.07 -6.96 27.50
CA GLN A 139 11.09 -7.96 27.77
C GLN A 139 11.79 -7.72 29.11
N ARG A 140 12.11 -6.47 29.44
CA ARG A 140 12.63 -6.07 30.76
C ARG A 140 11.71 -6.51 31.89
N MET A 141 10.42 -6.16 31.81
CA MET A 141 9.44 -6.53 32.84
C MET A 141 9.34 -8.05 32.99
N ALA A 142 9.38 -8.80 31.89
CA ALA A 142 9.37 -10.26 31.94
C ALA A 142 10.62 -10.83 32.65
N PHE A 143 11.79 -10.25 32.42
CA PHE A 143 13.02 -10.67 33.11
C PHE A 143 13.07 -10.23 34.57
N GLU A 144 12.54 -9.05 34.89
CA GLU A 144 12.43 -8.56 36.26
C GLU A 144 11.52 -9.45 37.12
N GLU A 145 10.37 -9.89 36.58
CA GLU A 145 9.50 -10.88 37.22
C GLU A 145 10.16 -12.27 37.34
N ALA A 146 11.03 -12.63 36.39
CA ALA A 146 11.83 -13.85 36.46
C ALA A 146 13.02 -13.75 37.44
N GLY A 147 13.24 -12.60 38.08
CA GLY A 147 14.37 -12.37 38.99
C GLY A 147 15.73 -12.26 38.28
N LEU A 148 15.74 -11.88 36.99
CA LEU A 148 16.92 -11.81 36.14
C LEU A 148 17.31 -10.36 35.83
N GLY A 149 18.58 -10.04 36.11
CA GLY A 149 19.23 -8.77 35.76
C GLY A 149 18.97 -7.64 36.75
N THR A 150 19.99 -6.82 37.00
CA THR A 150 19.82 -5.55 37.72
C THR A 150 19.65 -4.44 36.68
N TRP A 151 18.52 -3.74 36.72
CA TRP A 151 18.14 -2.82 35.66
C TRP A 151 18.21 -1.36 36.09
N GLU A 152 18.72 -0.52 35.20
CA GLU A 152 18.78 0.93 35.30
C GLU A 152 18.06 1.61 34.13
N ARG A 153 17.74 2.91 34.30
CA ARG A 153 17.06 3.74 33.27
C ARG A 153 15.70 3.18 32.82
N CYS A 154 14.92 2.69 33.79
CA CYS A 154 13.61 2.07 33.58
C CYS A 154 12.56 3.02 32.96
N ASP A 155 12.81 4.33 32.96
CA ASP A 155 11.93 5.37 32.43
C ASP A 155 12.25 5.76 30.97
N GLU A 156 13.33 5.23 30.40
CA GLU A 156 13.79 5.51 29.03
C GLU A 156 13.26 4.49 28.00
N ASP A 157 13.44 4.77 26.71
CA ASP A 157 12.96 3.87 25.64
C ASP A 157 13.83 2.60 25.50
N ILE A 158 15.08 2.65 25.99
CA ILE A 158 16.04 1.54 25.93
C ILE A 158 16.51 1.25 27.37
N PRO A 159 16.05 0.15 27.99
CA PRO A 159 16.51 -0.23 29.32
C PRO A 159 17.95 -0.76 29.25
N VAL A 160 18.75 -0.46 30.28
CA VAL A 160 20.17 -0.86 30.35
C VAL A 160 20.37 -1.65 31.65
N THR A 161 21.23 -2.66 31.63
CA THR A 161 21.64 -3.37 32.85
C THR A 161 22.66 -2.53 33.62
N SER A 162 22.57 -2.51 34.96
CA SER A 162 23.51 -1.80 35.83
C SER A 162 24.95 -2.29 35.64
N THR A 163 25.12 -3.57 35.34
CA THR A 163 26.42 -4.18 35.08
C THR A 163 26.58 -4.46 33.59
N ASP A 164 27.66 -3.96 33.00
CA ASP A 164 28.04 -4.31 31.63
C ASP A 164 28.39 -5.80 31.55
N GLY A 165 27.68 -6.54 30.69
CA GLY A 165 27.94 -7.96 30.43
C GLY A 165 27.18 -8.96 31.30
N GLU A 166 26.14 -8.53 32.04
CA GLU A 166 25.19 -9.45 32.66
C GLU A 166 24.52 -10.33 31.59
N LYS A 167 24.88 -11.62 31.57
CA LYS A 167 24.28 -12.59 30.65
C LYS A 167 22.88 -12.92 31.13
N MET A 168 21.87 -12.34 30.47
CA MET A 168 20.49 -12.78 30.63
C MET A 168 20.40 -14.23 30.15
N GLN A 169 20.05 -15.15 31.05
CA GLN A 169 19.89 -16.55 30.67
C GLN A 169 18.60 -16.70 29.86
N VAL A 170 18.70 -17.38 28.72
CA VAL A 170 17.55 -17.95 28.01
C VAL A 170 17.06 -19.15 28.83
N ALA A 171 15.75 -19.41 28.82
CA ALA A 171 15.10 -20.50 29.54
C ALA A 171 15.98 -21.77 29.57
N SER A 172 16.40 -22.19 30.76
CA SER A 172 17.31 -23.33 30.95
C SER A 172 16.60 -24.67 30.78
N GLU A 173 15.27 -24.68 30.84
CA GLU A 173 14.43 -25.86 30.77
C GLU A 173 13.66 -25.87 29.44
N TRP A 174 13.91 -26.90 28.63
CA TRP A 174 13.18 -27.15 27.39
C TRP A 174 11.89 -27.91 27.72
N ASP A 175 10.85 -27.18 28.12
CA ASP A 175 9.48 -27.70 28.08
C ASP A 175 8.87 -27.34 26.73
N GLU A 176 8.58 -28.34 25.89
CA GLU A 176 7.94 -28.16 24.59
C GLU A 176 6.56 -27.51 24.70
N TRP A 177 5.90 -27.64 25.86
CA TRP A 177 4.52 -27.20 26.05
C TRP A 177 4.39 -25.92 26.90
N HIS A 178 5.32 -25.65 27.84
CA HIS A 178 5.29 -24.45 28.68
C HIS A 178 6.70 -23.88 28.98
N PRO A 179 7.37 -23.25 28.00
CA PRO A 179 8.68 -22.64 28.25
C PRO A 179 8.56 -21.50 29.27
N SER A 180 9.30 -21.60 30.38
CA SER A 180 9.34 -20.57 31.42
C SER A 180 10.72 -19.93 31.51
N ILE A 181 10.74 -18.62 31.67
CA ILE A 181 11.97 -17.87 31.96
C ILE A 181 12.11 -17.88 33.49
N ARG A 182 12.96 -18.76 34.04
CA ARG A 182 13.26 -18.79 35.49
C ARG A 182 14.69 -18.32 35.74
N GLY A 183 14.84 -17.34 36.61
CA GLY A 183 16.14 -16.99 37.18
C GLY A 183 16.57 -17.99 38.24
N GLY A 184 17.59 -18.80 37.94
CA GLY A 184 18.56 -19.25 38.93
C GLY A 184 18.09 -20.02 40.17
N GLN A 185 17.01 -20.80 40.13
CA GLN A 185 16.78 -21.88 41.10
C GLN A 185 16.58 -23.20 40.37
N PRO A 186 17.43 -24.23 40.62
CA PRO A 186 17.22 -25.55 40.06
C PRO A 186 15.94 -26.11 40.67
N VAL A 187 14.97 -26.45 39.82
CA VAL A 187 13.84 -27.27 40.23
C VAL A 187 14.40 -28.67 40.52
N PRO A 188 14.15 -29.27 41.70
CA PRO A 188 14.44 -30.69 41.87
C PRO A 188 13.63 -31.45 40.80
N SER A 189 14.35 -32.22 39.99
CA SER A 189 13.84 -33.06 38.91
C SER A 189 12.46 -33.63 39.26
N PRO A 190 11.44 -33.49 38.40
CA PRO A 190 10.15 -34.07 38.69
C PRO A 190 10.29 -35.59 38.75
N GLU A 191 10.21 -36.13 39.96
CA GLU A 191 9.90 -37.54 40.15
C GLU A 191 8.53 -37.79 39.52
N HIS A 192 8.50 -38.84 38.70
CA HIS A 192 7.34 -39.47 38.09
C HIS A 192 6.19 -39.54 39.12
N HIS A 193 5.19 -38.67 38.98
CA HIS A 193 3.93 -38.84 39.69
C HIS A 193 2.83 -39.05 38.67
N ASP A 194 2.47 -40.31 38.59
CA ASP A 194 1.51 -40.92 37.69
C ASP A 194 0.12 -40.27 37.77
N GLU A 195 -0.62 -40.54 36.70
CA GLU A 195 -1.98 -40.17 36.41
C GLU A 195 -2.98 -40.28 37.59
N GLU A 196 -3.19 -39.20 38.35
CA GLU A 196 -4.32 -39.19 39.30
C GLU A 196 -4.93 -37.80 39.56
N LYS A 197 -5.00 -36.93 38.55
CA LYS A 197 -5.66 -35.62 38.69
C LYS A 197 -6.62 -35.23 37.57
N LYS A 198 -7.00 -36.17 36.70
CA LYS A 198 -8.00 -35.94 35.65
C LYS A 198 -9.45 -36.01 36.18
N SER A 199 -9.71 -36.65 37.33
CA SER A 199 -11.06 -36.86 37.85
C SER A 199 -11.64 -35.71 38.69
N ARG A 200 -10.81 -34.76 39.17
CA ARG A 200 -11.29 -33.69 40.07
C ARG A 200 -11.66 -32.38 39.35
N ILE A 201 -11.24 -32.19 38.11
CA ILE A 201 -11.54 -30.97 37.34
C ILE A 201 -12.87 -31.09 36.58
N GLU A 202 -13.29 -32.29 36.16
CA GLU A 202 -14.58 -32.49 35.49
C GLU A 202 -15.80 -32.26 36.41
N THR A 203 -15.67 -32.37 37.73
CA THR A 203 -16.79 -32.17 38.66
C THR A 203 -17.05 -30.69 38.99
N ALA A 204 -16.12 -29.78 38.70
CA ALA A 204 -16.28 -28.36 39.06
C ALA A 204 -16.94 -27.50 37.96
N TYR A 205 -17.07 -28.01 36.74
CA TYR A 205 -17.62 -27.26 35.60
C TYR A 205 -19.14 -27.43 35.39
N SER A 206 -19.83 -28.23 36.20
CA SER A 206 -21.26 -28.54 35.99
C SER A 206 -22.22 -27.92 37.02
N LEU A 207 -21.78 -27.00 37.89
CA LEU A 207 -22.65 -26.41 38.93
C LEU A 207 -22.33 -24.93 39.19
N SER A 208 -22.65 -24.06 38.23
CA SER A 208 -22.99 -22.65 38.53
C SER A 208 -23.82 -22.05 37.40
N GLU A 209 -25.13 -22.29 37.46
CA GLU A 209 -26.12 -21.45 36.77
C GLU A 209 -26.24 -20.11 37.51
N THR A 210 -26.24 -19.03 36.72
CA THR A 210 -26.39 -17.63 37.13
C THR A 210 -27.79 -17.29 37.66
N PRO A 211 -27.94 -16.53 38.76
CA PRO A 211 -29.19 -15.87 39.07
C PRO A 211 -29.22 -14.41 38.60
N THR A 212 -30.24 -14.11 37.81
CA THR A 212 -30.84 -12.80 37.52
C THR A 212 -31.21 -12.04 38.79
N ILE A 213 -30.81 -10.77 38.94
CA ILE A 213 -31.51 -9.78 39.81
C ILE A 213 -31.54 -8.41 39.13
N ALA A 214 -32.74 -7.83 39.10
CA ALA A 214 -33.11 -6.55 38.52
C ALA A 214 -32.92 -5.36 39.47
N SER A 215 -32.69 -4.18 38.87
CA SER A 215 -33.06 -2.78 39.21
C SER A 215 -33.32 -2.34 40.67
N PRO A 216 -32.88 -1.12 41.01
CA PRO A 216 -33.82 -0.12 41.53
C PRO A 216 -33.80 1.22 40.79
N THR A 217 -34.99 1.81 40.77
CA THR A 217 -35.50 2.99 40.08
C THR A 217 -34.99 4.35 40.60
N GLU A 218 -34.82 5.26 39.63
CA GLU A 218 -35.13 6.69 39.57
C GLU A 218 -35.11 7.60 40.82
N SER A 219 -34.36 8.72 40.72
CA SER A 219 -35.00 10.05 40.74
C SER A 219 -34.14 11.16 40.12
N LYS A 220 -34.68 11.73 39.03
CA LYS A 220 -34.69 13.14 38.61
C LYS A 220 -33.37 13.94 38.52
N LEU A 221 -32.95 14.19 37.28
CA LEU A 221 -32.91 15.58 36.77
C LEU A 221 -33.11 15.57 35.24
N GLN A 222 -34.31 15.95 34.80
CA GLN A 222 -34.59 16.31 33.41
C GLN A 222 -34.16 17.76 33.19
N ALA A 223 -33.50 18.04 32.06
CA ALA A 223 -33.74 19.26 31.28
C ALA A 223 -33.12 19.14 29.87
N SER A 224 -34.01 19.07 28.88
CA SER A 224 -33.98 19.79 27.59
C SER A 224 -32.85 19.49 26.58
N ILE A 225 -33.25 18.99 25.41
CA ILE A 225 -32.89 19.37 24.02
C ILE A 225 -33.71 18.39 23.15
N VAL A 226 -34.98 18.68 22.84
CA VAL A 226 -35.48 19.37 21.63
C VAL A 226 -34.90 18.81 20.32
N GLU A 227 -35.73 17.94 19.74
CA GLU A 227 -35.84 17.52 18.35
C GLU A 227 -35.70 18.70 17.37
N THR A 228 -34.87 18.53 16.34
CA THR A 228 -35.01 19.28 15.09
C THR A 228 -34.59 18.38 13.94
N GLU A 229 -35.59 17.80 13.28
CA GLU A 229 -35.48 17.37 11.89
C GLU A 229 -35.19 18.59 11.01
N ILE A 230 -34.15 18.52 10.16
CA ILE A 230 -34.13 19.19 8.85
C ILE A 230 -33.37 18.26 7.87
N GLY A 231 -34.08 17.88 6.81
CA GLY A 231 -33.67 16.93 5.78
C GLY A 231 -32.72 17.47 4.69
N PRO A 232 -32.43 16.65 3.67
CA PRO A 232 -31.42 16.89 2.65
C PRO A 232 -31.92 17.76 1.47
N GLU A 233 -31.28 18.91 1.22
CA GLU A 233 -31.37 19.64 -0.05
C GLU A 233 -30.29 19.14 -1.02
N GLN A 234 -30.66 18.51 -2.15
CA GLN A 234 -30.91 19.11 -3.47
C GLN A 234 -29.66 19.72 -4.14
N ILE A 235 -29.11 19.01 -5.14
CA ILE A 235 -28.40 19.63 -6.27
C ILE A 235 -29.16 19.25 -7.53
N GLN A 236 -29.91 20.23 -8.05
CA GLN A 236 -30.57 20.17 -9.34
C GLN A 236 -29.56 20.16 -10.49
N ARG A 237 -29.82 19.27 -11.44
CA ARG A 237 -29.42 19.36 -12.85
C ARG A 237 -30.37 20.32 -13.57
N GLN A 238 -29.83 21.39 -14.15
CA GLN A 238 -30.32 22.13 -15.32
C GLN A 238 -29.14 23.04 -15.69
N ASP A 239 -28.49 22.98 -16.85
CA ASP A 239 -29.01 23.39 -18.16
C ASP A 239 -27.96 23.02 -19.23
N ARG A 240 -28.35 22.27 -20.27
CA ARG A 240 -27.63 22.20 -21.55
C ARG A 240 -28.64 22.60 -22.61
N THR A 241 -28.44 23.80 -23.11
CA THR A 241 -29.15 24.42 -24.22
C THR A 241 -28.93 23.64 -25.51
N GLU A 242 -30.03 23.16 -26.10
CA GLU A 242 -30.16 22.82 -27.51
C GLU A 242 -31.13 23.83 -28.15
N HIS A 243 -30.72 24.41 -29.28
CA HIS A 243 -31.50 24.81 -30.47
C HIS A 243 -30.76 25.92 -31.25
N PRO A 244 -31.10 26.18 -32.53
CA PRO A 244 -30.82 25.40 -33.73
C PRO A 244 -29.93 26.15 -34.75
#